data_AF-A0A1H3FCY8-F1
#
_entry.id   AF-A0A1H3FCY8-F1
#
_cell.length_a   1.000
_cell.length_b   1.000
_cell.length_c   1.000
_cell.angle_alpha   90.00
_cell.angle_beta   90.00
_cell.angle_gamma   90.00
#
_symmetry.space_group_name_H-M   'P 1'
#
loop_
_entity.id
_entity.type
_entity.pdbx_description
1 polymer ?
#
loop_
_entity_poly.entity_id
_entity_poly.type
_entity_poly.pdbx_seq_one_letter_code
_entity_poly.pdbx_strand_id
1 'polypeptide(L)'
;MTQAIHDTVAKYISLTRYPFPGQQDWPEGYVAKCNAETPVRAIEGPEGTYYPDIIIVSPSDEVREIGEVEMTVDPARVPWLKACSLATDDNTPTKVRHFFVYVPAGLEAEAQALLEDNGISYAGVRGFTVDGDSIRVVPFVTRGDQYDHQITEPGTA
;
A
#
# COMPACT_ATOMS: atom_id res chain seq x y z
N MET A 1 -6.73 8.41 -14.65
CA MET A 1 -5.76 9.32 -14.01
C MET A 1 -4.41 9.18 -14.70
N THR A 2 -3.46 10.11 -14.51
CA THR A 2 -2.14 10.10 -15.18
C THR A 2 -1.08 9.44 -14.30
N GLN A 3 0.06 9.06 -14.88
CA GLN A 3 1.24 8.58 -14.15
C GLN A 3 1.72 9.61 -13.10
N ALA A 4 1.72 10.90 -13.44
CA ALA A 4 2.11 11.94 -12.49
C ALA A 4 1.22 11.97 -11.24
N ILE A 5 -0.09 11.74 -11.38
CA ILE A 5 -1.00 11.66 -10.22
C ILE A 5 -0.70 10.41 -9.39
N HIS A 6 -0.48 9.27 -10.05
CA HIS A 6 -0.07 8.04 -9.38
C HIS A 6 1.18 8.26 -8.52
N ASP A 7 2.22 8.86 -9.10
CA ASP A 7 3.50 9.04 -8.41
C ASP A 7 3.38 10.00 -7.22
N THR A 8 2.62 11.09 -7.37
CA THR A 8 2.32 12.01 -6.28
C THR A 8 1.56 11.30 -5.15
N VAL A 9 0.59 10.45 -5.46
CA VAL A 9 -0.18 9.68 -4.47
C VAL A 9 0.70 8.67 -3.74
N ALA A 10 1.49 7.89 -4.46
CA ALA A 10 2.43 6.93 -3.87
C ALA A 10 3.43 7.61 -2.93
N LYS A 11 4.01 8.74 -3.38
CA LYS A 11 4.93 9.54 -2.56
C LYS A 11 4.25 10.08 -1.31
N TYR A 12 3.07 10.69 -1.43
CA TYR A 12 2.31 11.19 -0.29
C TYR A 12 2.01 10.07 0.73
N ILE A 13 1.53 8.91 0.27
CA ILE A 13 1.23 7.77 1.14
C ILE A 13 2.51 7.29 1.84
N SER A 14 3.63 7.16 1.12
CA SER A 14 4.90 6.68 1.68
C SER A 14 5.41 7.56 2.83
N LEU A 15 5.13 8.87 2.77
CA LEU A 15 5.56 9.85 3.77
C LEU A 15 4.59 9.97 4.94
N THR A 16 3.32 9.62 4.77
CA THR A 16 2.27 9.91 5.75
C THR A 16 1.71 8.68 6.45
N ARG A 17 1.98 7.47 5.94
CA ARG A 17 1.38 6.22 6.44
C ARG A 17 2.37 5.21 7.00
N TYR A 18 3.67 5.49 6.98
CA TYR A 18 4.68 4.57 7.48
C TYR A 18 5.70 5.32 8.36
N PRO A 19 5.43 5.47 9.68
CA PRO A 19 4.33 4.85 10.43
C PRO A 19 2.94 5.42 10.13
N PHE A 20 1.90 4.63 10.43
CA PHE A 20 0.53 5.13 10.35
C PHE A 20 0.34 6.28 11.35
N PRO A 21 -0.52 7.28 11.03
CA PRO A 21 -0.83 8.35 11.96
C PRO A 21 -1.24 7.82 13.34
N GLY A 22 -0.59 8.33 14.39
CA GLY A 22 -0.85 7.94 15.78
C GLY A 22 -0.27 6.59 16.22
N GLN A 23 0.44 5.87 15.36
CA GLN A 23 1.11 4.63 15.75
C GLN A 23 2.33 4.93 16.65
N GLN A 24 2.31 4.41 17.88
CA GLN A 24 3.35 4.65 18.90
C GLN A 24 4.38 3.53 19.00
N ASP A 25 4.09 2.36 18.44
CA ASP A 25 4.89 1.14 18.53
C ASP A 25 5.68 0.85 17.24
N TRP A 26 5.91 1.87 16.41
CA TRP A 26 6.71 1.70 15.19
C TRP A 26 8.14 1.25 15.53
N PRO A 27 8.60 0.09 15.03
CA PRO A 27 9.91 -0.41 15.38
C PRO A 27 11.02 0.49 14.83
N GLU A 28 12.10 0.62 15.61
CA GLU A 28 13.23 1.49 15.28
C GLU A 28 13.92 1.06 13.97
N GLY A 29 14.27 2.06 13.14
CA GLY A 29 15.08 1.88 11.95
C GLY A 29 14.35 1.30 10.72
N TYR A 30 13.05 1.06 10.80
CA TYR A 30 12.24 0.74 9.62
C TYR A 30 12.07 1.96 8.73
N VAL A 31 12.21 1.77 7.41
CA VAL A 31 12.15 2.84 6.41
C VAL A 31 11.17 2.50 5.31
N ALA A 32 10.36 3.48 4.91
CA ALA A 32 9.54 3.42 3.70
C ALA A 32 10.38 3.86 2.49
N LYS A 33 10.40 3.05 1.44
CA LYS A 33 11.02 3.33 0.14
C LYS A 33 9.89 3.46 -0.89
N CYS A 34 9.85 4.57 -1.61
CA CYS A 34 8.88 4.79 -2.69
C CYS A 34 9.57 4.61 -4.04
N ASN A 35 9.03 3.75 -4.91
CA ASN A 35 9.58 3.44 -6.22
C ASN A 35 8.99 4.31 -7.35
N ALA A 36 7.99 5.15 -7.07
CA ALA A 36 7.20 5.82 -8.09
C ALA A 36 8.00 6.74 -9.03
N GLU A 37 8.93 7.55 -8.50
CA GLU A 37 9.79 8.41 -9.33
C GLU A 37 11.08 7.68 -9.77
N THR A 38 11.62 6.80 -8.94
CA THR A 38 12.87 6.09 -9.20
C THR A 38 12.85 4.71 -8.55
N PRO A 39 13.11 3.63 -9.32
CA PRO A 39 13.22 2.29 -8.75
C PRO A 39 14.38 2.20 -7.74
N VAL A 40 14.04 1.96 -6.48
CA VAL A 40 14.96 1.87 -5.33
C VAL A 40 14.99 0.48 -4.69
N ARG A 41 13.87 -0.24 -4.65
CA ARG A 41 13.82 -1.60 -4.07
C ARG A 41 12.75 -2.45 -4.74
N ALA A 42 13.19 -3.54 -5.33
CA ALA A 42 12.31 -4.51 -5.99
C ALA A 42 11.86 -5.63 -5.04
N ILE A 43 10.99 -6.50 -5.53
CA ILE A 43 10.79 -7.87 -5.05
C ILE A 43 10.95 -8.82 -6.24
N GLU A 44 11.20 -10.10 -5.95
CA GLU A 44 11.11 -11.14 -6.96
C GLU A 44 9.64 -11.54 -7.14
N GLY A 45 9.19 -11.66 -8.39
CA GLY A 45 7.86 -12.14 -8.71
C GLY A 45 7.84 -13.09 -9.91
N PRO A 46 6.63 -13.51 -10.33
CA PRO A 46 6.47 -14.64 -11.26
C PRO A 46 7.08 -14.40 -12.65
N GLU A 47 7.18 -13.15 -13.10
CA GLU A 47 7.73 -12.80 -14.41
C GLU A 47 9.05 -12.01 -14.30
N GLY A 48 9.69 -12.07 -13.13
CA GLY A 48 10.96 -11.42 -12.83
C GLY A 48 10.83 -10.34 -11.75
N THR A 49 11.75 -9.38 -11.80
CA THR A 49 11.86 -8.30 -10.83
C THR A 49 10.71 -7.32 -10.96
N TYR A 50 10.05 -7.02 -9.85
CA TYR A 50 8.96 -6.04 -9.76
C TYR A 50 9.28 -4.96 -8.74
N TYR A 51 8.86 -3.73 -8.98
CA TYR A 51 9.08 -2.61 -8.07
C TYR A 51 7.74 -2.14 -7.51
N PRO A 52 7.37 -2.58 -6.29
CA PRO A 52 6.15 -2.12 -5.64
C PRO A 52 6.13 -0.61 -5.43
N ASP A 53 4.99 0.07 -5.46
CA ASP A 53 5.00 1.53 -5.33
C ASP A 53 5.63 2.00 -4.02
N ILE A 54 5.33 1.30 -2.93
CA ILE A 54 5.83 1.58 -1.59
C ILE A 54 6.25 0.27 -0.93
N ILE A 55 7.47 0.23 -0.40
CA ILE A 55 7.98 -0.92 0.33
C ILE A 55 8.64 -0.49 1.63
N ILE A 56 8.26 -1.15 2.72
CA ILE A 56 8.74 -0.88 4.06
C ILE A 56 9.68 -2.01 4.43
N VAL A 57 10.92 -1.66 4.77
CA VAL A 57 11.96 -2.62 5.11
C VAL A 57 12.52 -2.38 6.50
N SER A 58 12.97 -3.46 7.14
CA SER A 58 13.72 -3.42 8.38
C SER A 58 15.14 -2.87 8.17
N PRO A 59 15.91 -2.60 9.25
CA PRO A 59 17.34 -2.28 9.15
C PRO A 59 18.20 -3.36 8.45
N SER A 60 17.74 -4.60 8.41
CA SER A 60 18.38 -5.72 7.69
C SER A 60 17.90 -5.88 6.24
N ASP A 61 17.11 -4.92 5.73
CA ASP A 61 16.49 -4.92 4.40
C ASP A 61 15.48 -6.06 4.16
N GLU A 62 14.91 -6.61 5.24
CA GLU A 62 13.79 -7.55 5.16
C GLU A 62 12.47 -6.80 4.92
N VAL A 63 11.64 -7.32 4.03
CA VAL A 63 10.35 -6.71 3.68
C VAL A 63 9.35 -6.96 4.80
N ARG A 64 8.80 -5.88 5.35
CA ARG A 64 7.73 -5.92 6.35
C ARG A 64 6.39 -5.71 5.69
N GLU A 65 6.24 -4.59 4.98
CA GLU A 65 4.96 -4.12 4.44
C GLU A 65 5.14 -3.61 3.01
N ILE A 66 4.09 -3.73 2.20
CA ILE A 66 4.02 -3.20 0.83
C ILE A 66 2.70 -2.45 0.64
N GLY A 67 2.77 -1.29 -0.02
CA GLY A 67 1.61 -0.54 -0.49
C GLY A 67 1.65 -0.41 -2.02
N GLU A 68 0.55 -0.78 -2.67
CA GLU A 68 0.34 -0.59 -4.13
C GLU A 68 -0.73 0.47 -4.37
N VAL A 69 -0.47 1.37 -5.32
CA VAL A 69 -1.40 2.40 -5.77
C VAL A 69 -1.96 1.99 -7.13
N GLU A 70 -3.14 1.40 -7.13
CA GLU A 70 -3.79 0.92 -8.35
C GLU A 70 -4.76 2.01 -8.86
N MET A 71 -4.41 2.64 -10.00
CA MET A 71 -5.23 3.71 -10.59
C MET A 71 -6.52 3.22 -11.24
N THR A 72 -6.61 1.91 -11.45
CA THR A 72 -7.75 1.15 -11.99
C THR A 72 -7.74 -0.24 -11.37
N VAL A 73 -8.90 -0.90 -11.28
CA VAL A 73 -8.92 -2.32 -10.89
C VAL A 73 -8.77 -3.18 -12.14
N ASP A 74 -7.60 -3.78 -12.31
CA ASP A 74 -7.27 -4.59 -13.48
C ASP A 74 -6.94 -6.04 -13.06
N PRO A 75 -7.73 -7.04 -13.49
CA PRO A 75 -7.42 -8.45 -13.24
C PRO A 75 -6.04 -8.90 -13.73
N ALA A 76 -5.44 -8.24 -14.74
CA ALA A 76 -4.09 -8.54 -15.19
C ALA A 76 -3.02 -8.26 -14.11
N ARG A 77 -3.34 -7.46 -13.10
CA ARG A 77 -2.44 -7.13 -11.98
C ARG A 77 -2.38 -8.21 -10.89
N VAL A 78 -3.33 -9.15 -10.89
CA VAL A 78 -3.45 -10.20 -9.86
C VAL A 78 -2.12 -10.94 -9.58
N PRO A 79 -1.33 -11.36 -10.59
CA PRO A 79 -0.05 -12.04 -10.32
C PRO A 79 0.93 -11.19 -9.50
N TRP A 80 0.99 -9.89 -9.76
CA TRP A 80 1.88 -8.96 -9.07
C TRP A 80 1.36 -8.58 -7.69
N LEU A 81 0.06 -8.30 -7.56
CA LEU A 81 -0.58 -8.06 -6.25
C LEU A 81 -0.38 -9.27 -5.31
N LYS A 82 -0.47 -10.49 -5.86
CA LYS A 82 -0.18 -11.71 -5.12
C LYS A 82 1.30 -11.82 -4.72
N ALA A 83 2.23 -11.46 -5.61
CA ALA A 83 3.65 -11.43 -5.29
C ALA A 83 3.97 -10.43 -4.17
N CYS A 84 3.39 -9.22 -4.22
CA CYS A 84 3.52 -8.22 -3.17
C CYS A 84 2.98 -8.74 -1.83
N SER A 85 1.78 -9.31 -1.82
CA SER A 85 1.21 -9.95 -0.63
C SER A 85 2.16 -10.99 -0.02
N LEU A 86 2.70 -11.89 -0.82
CA LEU A 86 3.59 -12.97 -0.37
C LEU A 86 4.97 -12.47 0.10
N ALA A 87 5.43 -11.32 -0.40
CA ALA A 87 6.71 -10.74 -0.03
C ALA A 87 6.69 -10.07 1.37
N THR A 88 5.50 -9.67 1.85
CA THR A 88 5.34 -9.07 3.18
C THR A 88 5.28 -10.10 4.30
N ASP A 89 5.57 -9.68 5.53
CA ASP A 89 5.38 -10.55 6.69
C ASP A 89 3.88 -10.68 7.06
N ASP A 90 3.58 -11.63 7.94
CA ASP A 90 2.24 -11.88 8.50
C ASP A 90 2.17 -11.63 10.02
N ASN A 91 3.02 -10.74 10.53
CA ASN A 91 3.11 -10.41 11.96
C ASN A 91 1.97 -9.50 12.46
N THR A 92 0.91 -9.33 11.67
CA THR A 92 -0.32 -8.66 12.12
C THR A 92 -1.01 -9.44 13.25
N PRO A 93 -1.79 -8.78 14.12
CA PRO A 93 -2.65 -9.44 15.09
C PRO A 93 -3.56 -10.54 14.52
N THR A 94 -4.04 -10.37 13.29
CA THR A 94 -4.94 -11.31 12.60
C THR A 94 -4.24 -12.30 11.68
N LYS A 95 -2.90 -12.26 11.59
CA LYS A 95 -2.06 -13.10 10.71
C LYS A 95 -2.33 -12.93 9.22
N VAL A 96 -2.97 -11.84 8.81
CA VAL A 96 -2.96 -11.42 7.41
C VAL A 96 -1.62 -10.79 7.07
N ARG A 97 -1.28 -10.78 5.78
CA ARG A 97 -0.07 -10.16 5.25
C ARG A 97 -0.15 -8.63 5.37
N HIS A 98 0.95 -7.95 5.69
CA HIS A 98 1.04 -6.48 5.72
C HIS A 98 1.06 -5.86 4.31
N PHE A 99 0.06 -6.21 3.52
CA PHE A 99 -0.11 -5.76 2.16
C PHE A 99 -1.32 -4.82 2.07
N PHE A 100 -1.12 -3.66 1.45
CA PHE A 100 -2.11 -2.62 1.34
C PHE A 100 -2.32 -2.21 -0.11
N VAL A 101 -3.59 -2.05 -0.49
CA VAL A 101 -3.97 -1.55 -1.81
C VAL A 101 -4.69 -0.21 -1.66
N TYR A 102 -4.24 0.77 -2.43
CA TYR A 102 -4.79 2.12 -2.49
C TYR A 102 -5.39 2.33 -3.87
N VAL A 103 -6.65 2.72 -3.95
CA VAL A 103 -7.36 2.95 -5.22
C VAL A 103 -8.10 4.29 -5.19
N PRO A 104 -8.39 4.90 -6.35
CA PRO A 104 -9.30 6.03 -6.42
C PRO A 104 -10.63 5.77 -5.71
N ALA A 105 -11.15 6.78 -5.03
CA ALA A 105 -12.42 6.68 -4.33
C ALA A 105 -13.55 6.24 -5.28
N GLY A 106 -14.34 5.25 -4.84
CA GLY A 106 -15.38 4.58 -5.64
C GLY A 106 -14.95 3.23 -6.21
N LEU A 107 -13.66 2.87 -6.18
CA LEU A 107 -13.15 1.59 -6.69
C LEU A 107 -12.83 0.57 -5.57
N GLU A 108 -13.01 0.93 -4.30
CA GLU A 108 -12.53 0.14 -3.17
C GLU A 108 -13.23 -1.22 -3.05
N ALA A 109 -14.54 -1.26 -3.31
CA ALA A 109 -15.31 -2.51 -3.28
C ALA A 109 -14.88 -3.47 -4.39
N GLU A 110 -14.57 -2.93 -5.58
CA GLU A 110 -14.09 -3.72 -6.72
C GLU A 110 -12.67 -4.24 -6.45
N ALA A 111 -11.80 -3.41 -5.88
CA ALA A 111 -10.45 -3.82 -5.48
C ALA A 111 -10.48 -4.88 -4.37
N GLN A 112 -11.35 -4.72 -3.37
CA GLN A 112 -11.57 -5.75 -2.34
C GLN A 112 -12.01 -7.07 -2.97
N ALA A 113 -13.02 -7.04 -3.85
CA ALA A 113 -13.51 -8.24 -4.51
C ALA A 113 -12.40 -8.93 -5.33
N LEU A 114 -11.61 -8.16 -6.08
CA LEU A 114 -10.46 -8.70 -6.83
C LEU A 114 -9.47 -9.44 -5.93
N LEU A 115 -9.13 -8.88 -4.76
CA LEU A 115 -8.22 -9.52 -3.81
C LEU A 115 -8.82 -10.79 -3.20
N GLU A 116 -10.09 -10.74 -2.79
CA GLU A 116 -10.78 -11.86 -2.16
C GLU A 116 -11.02 -13.03 -3.13
N ASP A 117 -11.53 -12.76 -4.32
CA ASP A 117 -11.83 -13.74 -5.35
C ASP A 117 -10.57 -14.50 -5.82
N ASN A 118 -9.40 -13.88 -5.66
CA ASN A 118 -8.09 -14.45 -6.00
C ASN A 118 -7.30 -14.96 -4.79
N GLY A 119 -7.89 -14.94 -3.59
CA GLY A 119 -7.28 -15.44 -2.36
C GLY A 119 -6.01 -14.71 -1.95
N ILE A 120 -5.92 -13.41 -2.24
CA ILE A 120 -4.77 -12.57 -1.87
C ILE A 120 -4.95 -12.11 -0.42
N SER A 121 -3.94 -12.30 0.42
CA SER A 121 -3.96 -11.82 1.81
C SER A 121 -3.57 -10.34 1.86
N TYR A 122 -4.32 -9.53 2.60
CA TYR A 122 -4.07 -8.09 2.69
C TYR A 122 -4.51 -7.55 4.05
N ALA A 123 -3.80 -6.53 4.51
CA ALA A 123 -4.07 -5.84 5.76
C ALA A 123 -5.10 -4.72 5.59
N GLY A 124 -5.24 -4.13 4.41
CA GLY A 124 -6.32 -3.17 4.15
C GLY A 124 -6.42 -2.66 2.71
N VAL A 125 -7.62 -2.19 2.36
CA VAL A 125 -7.89 -1.42 1.12
C VAL A 125 -8.30 -0.01 1.53
N ARG A 126 -7.75 0.99 0.83
CA ARG A 126 -8.02 2.42 1.08
C ARG A 126 -8.41 3.13 -0.21
N GLY A 127 -9.41 4.00 -0.09
CA GLY A 127 -9.75 4.96 -1.12
C GLY A 127 -8.88 6.21 -1.03
N PHE A 128 -8.54 6.80 -2.16
CA PHE A 128 -7.94 8.14 -2.19
C PHE A 128 -8.69 9.11 -3.12
N THR A 129 -8.67 10.38 -2.75
CA THR A 129 -9.12 11.48 -3.60
C THR A 129 -7.98 12.49 -3.77
N VAL A 130 -7.90 13.09 -4.95
CA VAL A 130 -6.96 14.16 -5.29
C VAL A 130 -7.77 15.38 -5.71
N ASP A 131 -7.59 16.50 -5.01
CA ASP A 131 -8.17 17.81 -5.34
C ASP A 131 -7.07 18.87 -5.35
N GLY A 132 -6.61 19.25 -6.55
CA GLY A 132 -5.38 20.02 -6.72
C GLY A 132 -4.18 19.30 -6.09
N ASP A 133 -3.50 19.97 -5.15
CA ASP A 133 -2.37 19.42 -4.41
C ASP A 133 -2.79 18.71 -3.12
N SER A 134 -4.11 18.61 -2.84
CA SER A 134 -4.61 17.95 -1.64
C SER A 134 -4.91 16.48 -1.90
N ILE A 135 -4.30 15.62 -1.08
CA ILE A 135 -4.54 14.17 -1.11
C ILE A 135 -5.21 13.76 0.19
N ARG A 136 -6.30 13.01 0.07
CA ARG A 136 -7.03 12.42 1.19
C ARG A 136 -7.09 10.92 1.01
N VAL A 137 -6.76 10.19 2.07
CA VAL A 137 -6.79 8.72 2.09
C VAL A 137 -7.75 8.25 3.17
N VAL A 138 -8.69 7.39 2.80
CA VAL A 138 -9.79 6.91 3.65
C VAL A 138 -9.75 5.38 3.72
N PRO A 139 -9.70 4.78 4.93
CA PRO A 139 -9.89 3.34 5.12
C PRO A 139 -11.24 2.87 4.57
N PHE A 140 -11.20 1.81 3.76
CA PHE A 140 -12.40 1.11 3.30
C PHE A 140 -12.58 -0.22 4.03
N VAL A 141 -11.52 -1.02 4.10
CA VAL A 141 -11.47 -2.23 4.92
C VAL A 141 -10.10 -2.35 5.60
N THR A 142 -10.14 -2.76 6.86
CA THR A 142 -8.96 -2.97 7.70
C THR A 142 -9.05 -4.36 8.29
N ARG A 143 -8.03 -5.17 8.06
CA ARG A 143 -7.89 -6.56 8.55
C ARG A 143 -6.68 -6.74 9.45
N GLY A 144 -5.64 -5.93 9.25
CA GLY A 144 -4.35 -6.07 9.94
C GLY A 144 -4.37 -5.65 11.40
N ASP A 145 -4.79 -4.42 11.73
CA ASP A 145 -4.56 -3.82 13.05
C ASP A 145 -5.55 -2.68 13.43
N GLN A 146 -5.64 -2.35 14.72
CA GLN A 146 -6.51 -1.34 15.35
C GLN A 146 -6.14 0.12 15.05
N TYR A 147 -4.88 0.39 14.65
CA TYR A 147 -4.40 1.76 14.35
C TYR A 147 -4.73 2.20 12.91
N ASP A 148 -5.18 1.28 12.07
CA ASP A 148 -5.37 1.48 10.64
C ASP A 148 -6.78 2.00 10.25
N HIS A 149 -7.44 2.68 11.18
CA HIS A 149 -8.76 3.28 10.96
C HIS A 149 -8.72 4.81 10.81
N GLN A 150 -7.53 5.41 10.80
CA GLN A 150 -7.40 6.87 10.80
C GLN A 150 -7.51 7.47 9.39
N ILE A 151 -8.51 8.33 9.21
CA ILE A 151 -8.66 9.21 8.05
C ILE A 151 -7.53 10.23 8.09
N THR A 152 -6.82 10.45 6.98
CA THR A 152 -5.94 11.64 6.91
C THR A 152 -6.80 12.88 6.73
N GLU A 153 -6.56 13.88 7.57
CA GLU A 153 -7.00 15.26 7.28
C GLU A 153 -6.36 15.71 5.96
N PRO A 154 -7.02 16.60 5.18
CA PRO A 154 -6.46 17.07 3.91
C PRO A 154 -5.06 17.65 4.14
N GLY A 155 -4.05 17.03 3.55
CA GLY A 155 -2.67 17.49 3.57
C GLY A 155 -2.23 17.90 2.16
N THR A 156 -1.33 18.87 2.08
CA THR A 156 -0.64 19.20 0.82
C THR A 156 0.44 18.16 0.54
N ALA A 157 0.51 17.69 -0.70
CA ALA A 157 1.57 16.84 -1.21
C ALA A 157 2.95 17.53 -1.24
#